data_AF-A0A2M7KXJ0-F1
#
_entry.id   AF-A0A2M7KXJ0-F1
#
_cell.length_a   1.000
_cell.length_b   1.000
_cell.length_c   1.000
_cell.angle_alpha   90.00
_cell.angle_beta   90.00
_cell.angle_gamma   90.00
#
_symmetry.space_group_name_H-M   'P 1'
#
loop_
_entity.id
_entity.type
_entity.pdbx_description
1 polymer ?
#
loop_
_entity_poly.entity_id
_entity_poly.type
_entity_poly.pdbx_seq_one_letter_code
_entity_poly.pdbx_strand_id
1 'polypeptide(L)'
;MISGYIQAGSLFDTDEKLGLADFTALGLMRGSAQRDLQQIYDALESCGASLSFSAGAHTTGFSGRSLAEDLPLLLDTLAEVIRQPVFPGEQVEKLRAQLLTGLAIRAQDTADMAAMTFDQIVFANHP
;
A
#
# COMPACT_ATOMS: atom_id res chain seq x y z
N MET A 1 8.33 5.55 17.42
CA MET A 1 8.14 4.80 16.15
C MET A 1 7.37 3.54 16.50
N ILE A 2 6.32 3.26 15.74
CA ILE A 2 5.51 2.05 15.87
C ILE A 2 5.55 1.29 14.55
N SER A 3 5.47 -0.03 14.61
CA SER A 3 5.33 -0.88 13.44
C SER A 3 4.53 -2.13 13.79
N GLY A 4 3.92 -2.73 12.79
CA GLY A 4 3.16 -3.95 12.95
C GLY A 4 2.80 -4.56 11.60
N TYR A 5 2.15 -5.71 11.63
CA TYR A 5 1.74 -6.41 10.42
C TYR A 5 0.44 -7.17 10.64
N ILE A 6 -0.25 -7.44 9.53
CA ILE A 6 -1.45 -8.26 9.45
C ILE A 6 -1.14 -9.44 8.53
N GLN A 7 -1.66 -10.63 8.84
CA GLN A 7 -1.58 -11.82 7.98
C GLN A 7 -2.52 -11.70 6.78
N ALA A 8 -2.20 -10.77 5.89
CA ALA A 8 -2.84 -10.55 4.61
C ALA A 8 -1.75 -10.07 3.66
N GLY A 9 -1.53 -10.77 2.56
CA GLY A 9 -0.48 -10.47 1.59
C GLY A 9 -0.89 -11.01 0.23
N SER A 10 -0.06 -10.77 -0.80
CA SER A 10 -0.43 -11.13 -2.18
C SER A 10 -0.61 -12.64 -2.39
N LEU A 11 -0.09 -13.49 -1.50
CA LEU A 11 -0.34 -14.94 -1.54
C LEU A 11 -1.82 -15.30 -1.33
N PHE A 12 -2.60 -14.39 -0.73
CA PHE A 12 -4.04 -14.55 -0.51
C PHE A 12 -4.89 -13.90 -1.60
N ASP A 13 -4.26 -13.30 -2.61
CA ASP A 13 -4.97 -12.79 -3.79
C ASP A 13 -5.49 -13.98 -4.61
N THR A 14 -6.72 -13.88 -5.14
CA THR A 14 -7.21 -14.86 -6.12
C THR A 14 -6.65 -14.54 -7.50
N ASP A 15 -6.65 -15.53 -8.41
CA ASP A 15 -6.15 -15.35 -9.78
C ASP A 15 -6.84 -14.18 -10.50
N GLU A 16 -8.13 -13.93 -10.23
CA GLU A 16 -8.87 -12.81 -10.82
C GLU A 16 -8.55 -11.44 -10.18
N LYS A 17 -7.81 -11.43 -9.07
CA LYS A 17 -7.54 -10.24 -8.24
C LYS A 17 -6.07 -10.11 -7.84
N LEU A 18 -5.15 -10.61 -8.68
CA LEU A 18 -3.72 -10.43 -8.46
C LEU A 18 -3.35 -8.96 -8.24
N GLY A 19 -2.58 -8.69 -7.18
CA GLY A 19 -2.17 -7.34 -6.79
C GLY A 19 -3.19 -6.62 -5.90
N LEU A 20 -4.27 -7.28 -5.47
CA LEU A 20 -5.26 -6.71 -4.58
C LEU A 20 -4.65 -6.33 -3.23
N ALA A 21 -3.78 -7.16 -2.65
CA ALA A 21 -3.13 -6.85 -1.38
C ALA A 21 -2.34 -5.54 -1.44
N ASP A 22 -1.50 -5.36 -2.46
CA ASP A 22 -0.69 -4.15 -2.66
C ASP A 22 -1.57 -2.93 -2.96
N PHE A 23 -2.53 -3.08 -3.87
CA PHE A 23 -3.48 -2.02 -4.20
C PHE A 23 -4.27 -1.55 -2.97
N THR A 24 -4.70 -2.49 -2.13
CA THR A 24 -5.43 -2.19 -0.89
C THR A 24 -4.53 -1.42 0.08
N ALA A 25 -3.31 -1.90 0.33
CA ALA A 25 -2.36 -1.24 1.22
C ALA A 25 -2.07 0.21 0.80
N LEU A 26 -1.84 0.45 -0.50
CA LEU A 26 -1.63 1.79 -1.07
C LEU A 26 -2.91 2.66 -1.06
N GLY A 27 -4.08 2.04 -0.94
CA GLY A 27 -5.37 2.69 -0.87
C GLY A 27 -5.78 3.15 0.53
N LEU A 28 -5.26 2.54 1.60
CA LEU A 28 -5.71 2.80 2.99
C LEU A 28 -5.60 4.27 3.39
N MET A 29 -4.54 4.96 2.96
CA MET A 29 -4.30 6.38 3.28
C MET A 29 -5.05 7.36 2.36
N ARG A 30 -5.88 6.87 1.42
CA ARG A 30 -6.54 7.72 0.41
C ARG A 30 -7.95 8.17 0.78
N GLY A 31 -8.43 7.77 1.95
CA GLY A 31 -9.70 8.22 2.50
C GLY A 31 -10.35 7.19 3.40
N SER A 32 -10.99 7.70 4.46
CA SER A 32 -11.75 6.95 5.44
C SER A 32 -13.19 7.45 5.51
N ALA A 33 -14.00 6.85 6.39
CA ALA A 33 -15.34 7.34 6.69
C ALA A 33 -15.37 8.74 7.31
N GLN A 34 -14.26 9.21 7.89
CA GLN A 34 -14.20 10.47 8.64
C GLN A 34 -13.37 11.55 7.93
N ARG A 35 -12.36 11.14 7.16
CA ARG A 35 -11.37 12.04 6.57
C ARG A 35 -11.07 11.64 5.14
N ASP A 36 -10.98 12.63 4.25
CA ASP A 36 -10.43 12.42 2.91
C ASP A 36 -8.89 12.29 2.95
N LEU A 37 -8.30 12.00 1.79
CA LEU A 37 -6.85 11.89 1.63
C LEU A 37 -6.12 13.10 2.25
N GLN A 38 -6.51 14.32 1.87
CA GLN A 38 -5.80 15.53 2.27
C GLN A 38 -5.87 15.72 3.78
N GLN A 39 -7.05 15.52 4.36
CA GLN A 39 -7.27 15.63 5.81
C GLN A 39 -6.46 14.60 6.61
N ILE A 40 -6.28 13.38 6.09
CA ILE A 40 -5.41 12.37 6.73
C ILE A 40 -3.95 12.85 6.72
N TYR A 41 -3.45 13.31 5.58
CA TYR A 41 -2.06 13.78 5.45
C TYR A 41 -1.81 15.04 6.28
N ASP A 42 -2.69 16.04 6.21
CA ASP A 42 -2.58 17.29 6.96
C ASP A 42 -2.55 17.04 8.47
N ALA A 43 -3.39 16.12 8.97
CA ALA A 43 -3.42 15.77 10.39
C ALA A 43 -2.07 15.19 10.86
N LEU A 44 -1.46 14.30 10.07
CA LEU A 44 -0.15 13.71 10.40
C LEU A 44 0.98 14.73 10.24
N GLU A 45 0.99 15.50 9.15
CA GLU A 45 2.06 16.46 8.87
C GLU A 45 2.09 17.61 9.88
N SER A 46 0.92 18.05 10.38
CA SER A 46 0.81 19.14 11.35
C SER A 46 1.58 18.89 12.66
N CYS A 47 1.84 17.63 13.00
CA CYS A 47 2.64 17.23 14.16
C CYS A 47 3.94 16.51 13.79
N GLY A 48 4.37 16.59 12.53
CA GLY A 48 5.57 15.92 12.02
C GLY A 48 5.49 14.40 12.09
N ALA A 49 4.28 13.84 12.13
CA ALA A 49 4.04 12.41 12.10
C ALA A 49 3.99 11.88 10.66
N SER A 50 4.27 10.59 10.52
CA SER A 50 4.11 9.86 9.27
C SER A 50 3.53 8.49 9.53
N LEU A 51 2.75 8.00 8.58
CA LEU A 51 2.17 6.67 8.57
C LEU A 51 2.22 6.11 7.15
N SER A 52 2.68 4.87 7.01
CA SER A 52 2.72 4.17 5.73
C SER A 52 2.33 2.71 5.87
N PHE A 53 1.90 2.15 4.74
CA PHE A 53 1.51 0.75 4.59
C PHE A 53 2.26 0.14 3.42
N SER A 54 2.55 -1.15 3.50
CA SER A 54 3.11 -1.92 2.39
C SER A 54 2.64 -3.37 2.46
N ALA A 55 2.28 -3.94 1.31
CA ALA A 55 1.99 -5.36 1.21
C ALA A 55 3.24 -6.14 0.77
N GLY A 56 3.46 -7.29 1.39
CA GLY A 56 4.37 -8.33 0.92
C GLY A 56 3.59 -9.60 0.55
N ALA A 57 4.32 -10.67 0.27
CA ALA A 57 3.70 -11.95 -0.11
C ALA A 57 2.82 -12.54 1.00
N HIS A 58 3.30 -12.53 2.24
CA HIS A 58 2.61 -13.18 3.36
C HIS A 58 1.86 -12.22 4.27
N THR A 59 2.28 -10.95 4.32
CA THR A 59 1.79 -9.98 5.30
C THR A 59 1.70 -8.58 4.72
N THR A 60 0.86 -7.75 5.33
CA THR A 60 0.75 -6.32 5.06
C THR A 60 1.23 -5.61 6.31
N GLY A 61 2.31 -4.86 6.16
CA GLY A 61 2.94 -4.10 7.21
C GLY A 61 2.42 -2.67 7.28
N PHE A 62 2.55 -2.07 8.46
CA PHE A 62 2.45 -0.62 8.64
C PHE A 62 3.62 -0.12 9.48
N SER A 63 4.00 1.13 9.24
CA SER A 63 5.05 1.82 10.00
C SER A 63 4.63 3.27 10.23
N GLY A 64 4.80 3.73 11.47
CA GLY A 64 4.45 5.08 11.86
C GLY A 64 5.52 5.73 12.75
N ARG A 65 5.70 7.04 12.58
CA ARG A 65 6.60 7.87 13.39
C ARG A 65 5.85 9.12 13.84
N SER A 66 6.06 9.53 15.08
CA SER A 66 5.53 10.76 15.67
C SER A 66 6.39 11.15 16.86
N LEU A 67 6.17 12.34 17.41
CA LEU A 67 6.59 12.67 18.77
C LEU A 67 5.78 11.84 19.78
N ALA A 68 6.28 11.77 21.02
CA ALA A 68 5.65 10.98 22.07
C ALA A 68 4.25 11.52 22.45
N GLU A 69 4.09 12.84 22.44
CA GLU A 69 2.82 13.52 22.72
C GLU A 69 1.75 13.30 21.64
N ASP A 70 2.17 13.10 20.39
CA ASP A 70 1.27 12.87 19.24
C ASP A 70 1.01 11.38 18.94
N LEU A 71 1.58 10.48 19.75
CA LEU A 71 1.36 9.04 19.59
C LEU A 71 -0.15 8.66 19.58
N PRO A 72 -1.02 9.25 20.43
CA PRO A 72 -2.46 8.99 20.36
C PRO A 72 -3.06 9.33 18.99
N LEU A 73 -2.73 10.50 18.41
CA LEU A 73 -3.21 10.91 17.09
C LEU A 73 -2.77 9.94 15.97
N LEU A 74 -1.52 9.49 16.03
CA LEU A 74 -0.99 8.51 15.08
C LEU A 74 -1.74 7.18 15.17
N LEU A 75 -2.00 6.70 16.39
CA LEU A 75 -2.73 5.44 16.62
C LEU A 75 -4.21 5.55 16.24
N ASP A 76 -4.86 6.68 16.51
CA ASP A 76 -6.24 6.93 16.11
C ASP A 76 -6.36 6.96 14.59
N THR A 77 -5.42 7.62 13.91
CA THR A 77 -5.36 7.67 12.44
C THR A 77 -5.12 6.29 11.84
N LEU A 78 -4.17 5.52 12.39
CA LEU A 78 -3.94 4.11 12.02
C LEU A 78 -5.22 3.27 12.16
N ALA A 79 -5.90 3.38 13.31
CA ALA A 79 -7.09 2.61 13.60
C ALA A 79 -8.28 3.00 12.71
N GLU A 80 -8.38 4.26 12.32
CA GLU A 80 -9.39 4.76 11.39
C GLU A 80 -9.19 4.20 9.98
N VAL A 81 -7.99 4.39 9.41
CA VAL A 81 -7.72 4.01 8.00
C VAL A 81 -7.76 2.50 7.78
N ILE A 82 -7.44 1.69 8.81
CA ILE A 82 -7.55 0.23 8.72
C ILE A 82 -9.02 -0.25 8.86
N ARG A 83 -9.79 0.35 9.78
CA ARG A 83 -11.15 -0.17 10.11
C ARG A 83 -12.25 0.41 9.25
N GLN A 84 -12.08 1.64 8.75
CA GLN A 84 -13.11 2.37 8.01
C GLN A 84 -12.58 2.99 6.70
N PRO A 85 -11.79 2.30 5.87
CA PRO A 85 -11.39 2.82 4.57
C PRO A 85 -12.62 2.88 3.64
N VAL A 86 -12.77 3.98 2.90
CA VAL A 86 -13.91 4.16 1.96
C VAL A 86 -13.51 4.01 0.49
N PHE A 87 -12.21 3.94 0.21
CA PHE A 87 -11.65 3.80 -1.16
C PHE A 87 -12.37 4.68 -2.21
N PRO A 88 -12.26 6.02 -2.12
CA PRO A 88 -12.99 6.91 -3.02
C PRO A 88 -12.70 6.59 -4.49
N GLY A 89 -13.74 6.48 -5.33
CA GLY A 89 -13.59 6.02 -6.72
C GLY A 89 -12.57 6.83 -7.53
N GLU A 90 -12.53 8.16 -7.36
CA GLU A 90 -11.52 9.00 -8.00
C GLU A 90 -10.09 8.64 -7.56
N GLN A 91 -9.89 8.34 -6.28
CA GLN A 91 -8.59 7.97 -5.72
C GLN A 91 -8.16 6.57 -6.14
N VAL A 92 -9.12 5.65 -6.28
CA VAL A 92 -8.90 4.30 -6.82
C VAL A 92 -8.42 4.38 -8.26
N GLU A 93 -9.11 5.14 -9.11
CA GLU A 93 -8.69 5.28 -10.52
C GLU A 93 -7.35 6.00 -10.66
N LYS A 94 -7.08 7.01 -9.83
CA LYS A 94 -5.76 7.65 -9.75
C LYS A 94 -4.66 6.65 -9.36
N LEU A 95 -4.88 5.83 -8.33
CA LEU A 95 -3.92 4.81 -7.90
C LEU A 95 -3.70 3.76 -8.99
N ARG A 96 -4.77 3.30 -9.64
CA ARG A 96 -4.69 2.37 -10.77
C ARG A 96 -3.83 2.93 -11.90
N ALA A 97 -4.07 4.17 -12.31
CA ALA A 97 -3.27 4.82 -13.35
C ALA A 97 -1.79 4.95 -12.96
N GLN A 98 -1.50 5.29 -11.70
CA GLN A 98 -0.13 5.37 -11.18
C GLN A 98 0.58 4.01 -11.23
N LEU A 99 -0.08 2.94 -10.80
CA LEU A 99 0.49 1.59 -10.82
C LEU A 99 0.72 1.09 -12.25
N LEU A 100 -0.25 1.27 -13.15
CA LEU A 100 -0.10 0.92 -14.58
C LEU A 100 1.06 1.68 -15.23
N THR A 101 1.22 2.96 -14.90
CA THR A 101 2.35 3.77 -15.38
C THR A 101 3.68 3.24 -14.85
N GLY A 102 3.76 2.90 -13.56
CA GLY A 102 4.95 2.29 -12.97
C GLY A 102 5.32 0.96 -13.63
N LEU A 103 4.33 0.11 -13.92
CA LEU A 103 4.54 -1.14 -14.67
C LEU A 103 5.03 -0.90 -16.09
N ALA A 104 4.46 0.08 -16.80
CA ALA A 104 4.90 0.43 -18.15
C ALA A 104 6.34 0.96 -18.17
N ILE A 105 6.73 1.78 -17.19
CA ILE A 105 8.10 2.27 -17.04
C ILE A 105 9.05 1.09 -16.76
N ARG A 106 8.68 0.19 -15.84
CA ARG A 106 9.48 -1.00 -15.55
C ARG A 106 9.65 -1.90 -16.77
N ALA A 107 8.61 -2.05 -17.58
CA ALA A 107 8.67 -2.84 -18.82
C ALA A 107 9.56 -2.20 -19.90
N GLN A 108 9.88 -0.91 -19.80
CA GLN A 108 10.84 -0.23 -20.68
C GLN A 108 12.29 -0.42 -20.23
N ASP A 109 12.52 -0.95 -19.03
CA ASP A 109 13.86 -1.37 -18.58
C ASP A 109 14.19 -2.75 -19.15
N THR A 110 15.02 -2.75 -20.20
CA THR A 110 15.38 -3.96 -20.95
C THR A 110 16.20 -4.95 -20.12
N ALA A 111 16.91 -4.51 -19.07
CA ALA A 111 17.67 -5.39 -18.20
C ALA A 111 16.74 -6.16 -17.24
N ASP A 112 15.76 -5.47 -16.65
CA ASP A 112 14.73 -6.08 -15.82
C ASP A 112 13.87 -7.07 -16.62
N MET A 113 13.46 -6.70 -17.84
CA MET A 113 12.68 -7.58 -18.71
C MET A 113 13.45 -8.84 -19.11
N ALA A 114 14.77 -8.72 -19.35
CA ALA A 114 15.61 -9.88 -19.63
C ALA A 114 15.73 -10.81 -18.42
N ALA A 115 15.89 -10.26 -17.21
CA ALA A 115 15.93 -11.03 -15.97
C ALA A 115 14.59 -11.74 -15.69
N MET A 116 13.45 -11.05 -15.83
CA MET A 116 12.12 -11.65 -15.67
C MET A 116 11.85 -12.77 -16.68
N THR A 117 12.25 -12.58 -17.95
CA THR A 117 12.11 -13.61 -18.99
C THR A 117 13.00 -14.81 -18.71
N PHE A 118 14.24 -14.57 -18.24
CA PHE A 118 15.14 -15.64 -17.82
C PHE A 118 14.57 -16.45 -16.66
N ASP A 119 14.05 -15.79 -15.63
CA ASP A 119 13.40 -16.46 -14.50
C ASP A 119 12.16 -17.26 -14.92
N GLN A 120 11.32 -16.71 -15.82
CA GLN A 120 10.18 -17.46 -16.37
C GLN A 120 10.59 -18.73 -17.12
N ILE A 121 11.72 -18.71 -17.84
CA ILE A 121 12.23 -19.87 -18.58
C ILE A 121 12.85 -20.89 -17.62
N VAL A 122 13.66 -20.43 -16.66
CA VAL A 122 14.39 -21.30 -15.73
C VAL A 122 13.47 -21.93 -14.69
N PHE A 123 12.43 -21.20 -14.26
CA PHE A 123 11.50 -21.63 -13.21
C PHE A 123 10.09 -21.91 -13.75
N ALA A 124 9.96 -22.35 -15.01
CA ALA A 124 8.68 -22.53 -15.71
C ALA A 124 7.60 -23.38 -14.99
N ASN A 125 7.96 -24.13 -13.94
CA ASN A 125 7.06 -24.97 -13.13
C ASN A 125 7.13 -24.69 -11.62
N HIS A 126 7.67 -23.55 -11.20
CA HIS A 126 7.72 -23.17 -9.79
C HIS A 126 6.61 -22.14 -9.50
N PRO A 127 5.83 -22.28 -8.41
CA PRO A 127 4.85 -21.28 -8.00
C PRO A 127 5.53 -19.96 -7.60
#